data_AF-A0A3L0W3V3-F1
#
_entry.id   AF-A0A3L0W3V3-F1
#
_cell.length_a   1.000
_cell.length_b   1.000
_cell.length_c   1.000
_cell.angle_alpha   90.00
_cell.angle_beta   90.00
_cell.angle_gamma   90.00
#
_symmetry.space_group_name_H-M   'P 1'
#
loop_
_entity.id
_entity.type
_entity.pdbx_description
1 polymer ?
#
loop_
_entity_poly.entity_id
_entity_poly.type
_entity_poly.pdbx_seq_one_letter_code
_entity_poly.pdbx_strand_id
1 'polypeptide(L)' 'PWGLACHHLKGTELLHRDQVKWRHQEGKRPWLAGMVKEKMCALLHVRELLLLLERGVNIEGR' A
#
# COMPACT_ATOMS: atom_id res chain seq x y z
N PRO A 1 6.21 -1.69 17.91
CA PRO A 1 4.89 -1.17 17.48
C PRO A 1 5.13 -0.05 16.45
N TRP A 2 4.36 0.00 15.36
CA TRP A 2 4.49 1.02 14.31
C TRP A 2 3.16 1.75 14.14
N GLY A 3 3.21 2.95 13.56
CA GLY A 3 2.02 3.74 13.22
C GLY A 3 2.21 4.47 11.89
N LEU A 4 1.11 4.76 11.20
CA LEU A 4 1.10 5.56 9.98
C LEU A 4 0.43 6.90 10.27
N ALA A 5 1.18 7.99 10.14
CA ALA A 5 0.61 9.32 10.21
C ALA A 5 -0.08 9.65 8.88
N CYS A 6 -1.24 10.32 8.95
CA CYS A 6 -1.95 10.79 7.77
C CYS A 6 -2.59 12.15 8.07
N HIS A 7 -2.86 12.91 7.02
CA HIS A 7 -3.54 14.21 7.14
C HIS A 7 -5.02 14.03 7.52
N HIS A 8 -5.67 12.99 7.01
CA HIS A 8 -7.10 12.76 7.19
C HIS A 8 -7.48 11.29 7.03
N LEU A 9 -8.23 10.75 8.00
CA LEU A 9 -8.85 9.43 7.90
C LEU A 9 -10.22 9.58 7.23
N LYS A 10 -10.44 8.96 6.06
CA LYS A 10 -11.71 9.08 5.33
C LYS A 10 -12.81 8.14 5.87
N GLY A 11 -12.43 7.00 6.43
CA GLY A 11 -13.36 6.02 6.99
C GLY A 11 -12.85 4.59 6.84
N THR A 12 -13.73 3.64 7.11
CA THR A 12 -13.49 2.21 6.95
C THR A 12 -14.44 1.67 5.90
N GLU A 13 -13.92 0.83 5.00
CA GLU A 13 -14.70 0.24 3.91
C GLU A 13 -14.32 -1.24 3.81
N LEU A 14 -15.33 -2.10 3.62
CA LEU A 14 -15.10 -3.51 3.31
C LEU A 14 -14.72 -3.61 1.83
N LEU A 15 -13.58 -4.23 1.55
CA LEU A 15 -13.11 -4.49 0.19
C LEU A 15 -13.24 -5.97 -0.16
N HIS A 16 -13.86 -6.24 -1.30
CA HIS A 16 -13.89 -7.56 -1.92
C HIS A 16 -12.69 -7.73 -2.86
N ARG A 17 -12.28 -8.98 -3.04
CA ARG A 17 -11.05 -9.34 -3.78
C ARG A 17 -11.09 -8.88 -5.24
N ASP A 18 -12.25 -8.92 -5.87
CA ASP A 18 -12.51 -8.49 -7.24
C ASP A 18 -12.47 -6.96 -7.43
N GLN A 19 -12.65 -6.17 -6.37
CA GLN A 19 -12.54 -4.71 -6.41
C GLN A 19 -11.09 -4.21 -6.48
N VAL A 20 -10.12 -5.12 -6.31
CA VAL A 20 -8.70 -4.80 -6.29
C VAL A 20 -8.02 -5.37 -7.54
N LYS A 21 -7.28 -4.53 -8.25
CA LYS A 21 -6.31 -4.95 -9.26
C LYS A 21 -5.03 -5.37 -8.53
N TRP A 22 -4.95 -6.65 -8.20
CA TRP A 22 -3.79 -7.24 -7.51
C TRP A 22 -2.56 -7.28 -8.40
N ARG A 23 -1.39 -7.06 -7.80
CA ARG A 23 -0.12 -7.23 -8.50
C ARG A 23 0.30 -8.69 -8.46
N HIS A 24 0.76 -9.17 -9.61
CA HIS A 24 1.19 -10.56 -9.78
C HIS A 24 2.71 -10.70 -9.67
N GLN A 25 3.44 -9.60 -9.86
CA GLN A 25 4.88 -9.54 -9.70
C GLN A 25 5.28 -8.34 -8.84
N GLU A 26 6.19 -8.62 -7.92
CA GLU A 26 6.93 -7.60 -7.20
C GLU A 26 7.76 -6.80 -8.22
N GLY A 27 7.91 -5.51 -7.93
CA GLY A 27 8.59 -4.56 -8.81
C GLY A 27 9.17 -3.47 -7.94
N LYS A 28 9.44 -2.29 -8.50
CA LYS A 28 10.08 -1.18 -7.77
C LYS A 28 9.36 -0.73 -6.48
N ARG A 29 8.10 -1.09 -6.28
CA ARG A 29 7.27 -0.73 -5.12
C ARG A 29 6.76 -1.97 -4.38
N PRO A 30 7.57 -2.72 -3.61
CA PRO A 30 7.11 -3.95 -2.95
C PRO A 30 6.00 -3.68 -1.91
N TRP A 31 5.92 -2.47 -1.37
CA TRP A 31 4.85 -2.01 -0.48
C TRP A 31 3.46 -1.87 -1.12
N LEU A 32 3.34 -1.94 -2.45
CA LEU A 32 2.06 -1.80 -3.16
C LEU A 32 1.50 -3.19 -3.49
N ALA A 33 0.48 -3.64 -2.75
CA ALA A 33 -0.21 -4.92 -2.97
C ALA A 33 -1.11 -4.89 -4.21
N GLY A 34 -1.77 -3.75 -4.46
CA GLY A 34 -2.71 -3.60 -5.56
C GLY A 34 -3.31 -2.20 -5.62
N MET A 35 -4.18 -1.99 -6.61
CA MET A 35 -4.95 -0.75 -6.77
C MET A 35 -6.44 -1.03 -6.60
N VAL A 36 -7.12 -0.23 -5.78
CA VAL A 36 -8.59 -0.28 -5.66
C VAL A 36 -9.18 0.38 -6.91
N LYS A 37 -9.94 -0.38 -7.70
CA LYS A 37 -10.35 -0.01 -9.07
C LYS A 37 -11.11 1.32 -9.13
N GLU A 38 -12.10 1.49 -8.26
CA GLU A 38 -13.00 2.65 -8.31
C GLU A 38 -12.46 3.88 -7.57
N LYS A 39 -11.59 3.67 -6.59
CA LYS A 39 -11.14 4.72 -5.65
C LYS A 39 -9.79 5.32 -6.03
N MET A 40 -9.09 4.69 -6.98
CA MET A 40 -7.69 5.01 -7.32
C MET A 40 -6.75 4.98 -6.11
N CYS A 41 -7.11 4.22 -5.06
CA CYS A 41 -6.31 4.09 -3.85
C CYS A 41 -5.30 2.94 -4.01
N ALA A 42 -4.10 3.15 -3.48
CA ALA A 42 -3.13 2.09 -3.30
C ALA A 42 -3.53 1.21 -2.12
N LEU A 43 -3.57 -0.11 -2.33
CA LEU A 43 -3.66 -1.08 -1.25
C LEU A 43 -2.23 -1.40 -0.77
N LEU A 44 -1.95 -1.12 0.50
CA LEU A 44 -0.63 -1.27 1.08
C LEU A 44 -0.36 -2.71 1.51
N HIS A 45 0.79 -3.24 1.11
CA HIS A 45 1.39 -4.44 1.70
C HIS A 45 2.23 -4.02 2.91
N VAL A 46 1.61 -3.95 4.09
CA VAL A 46 2.22 -3.41 5.31
C VAL A 46 3.56 -4.08 5.66
N ARG A 47 3.66 -5.41 5.54
CA ARG A 47 4.91 -6.13 5.85
C ARG A 47 6.09 -5.68 4.98
N GLU A 48 5.90 -5.65 3.66
CA GLU A 48 6.93 -5.19 2.72
C GLU A 48 7.24 -3.70 2.87
N LEU A 49 6.26 -2.89 3.26
CA LEU A 49 6.48 -1.48 3.59
C LEU A 49 7.44 -1.33 4.78
N LEU A 50 7.23 -2.09 5.85
CA LEU A 50 8.11 -2.06 7.02
C LEU A 50 9.52 -2.55 6.67
N LEU A 51 9.63 -3.68 5.96
CA LEU A 51 10.93 -4.21 5.52
C LEU A 51 11.70 -3.21 4.65
N LEU A 52 11.00 -2.47 3.79
CA LEU A 52 11.61 -1.46 2.94
C LEU A 52 12.13 -0.27 3.77
N LEU A 53 11.34 0.19 4.75
CA LEU A 53 11.75 1.28 5.66
C LEU A 53 12.91 0.86 6.57
N GLU A 54 12.91 -0.36 7.08
CA GLU A 54 13.99 -0.92 7.90
C GLU A 54 15.32 -1.02 7.13
N ARG A 55 15.25 -1.22 5.80
CA ARG A 55 16.43 -1.20 4.91
C ARG A 55 16.97 0.21 4.63
N GLY A 56 16.36 1.25 5.21
CA GLY A 56 16.72 2.65 4.97
C GLY A 56 16.35 3.15 3.57
N VAL A 57 15.53 2.38 2.83
CA VAL A 57 15.05 2.80 1.51
C VAL A 57 13.89 3.76 1.73
N ASN A 58 14.05 4.99 1.26
CA ASN A 58 12.98 5.96 1.30
C ASN A 58 11.97 5.69 0.18
N ILE A 59 10.71 6.00 0.43
CA ILE A 59 9.64 5.89 -0.57
C ILE A 59 9.71 7.13 -1.45
N GLU A 60 10.75 7.24 -2.27
CA GLU A 60 10.83 8.31 -3.26
C GLU A 60 9.90 7.98 -4.42
N GLY A 61 8.91 8.84 -4.64
CA GLY A 61 7.91 8.70 -5.70
C GLY A 61 8.40 9.16 -7.08
N ARG A 62 9.68 8.98 -7.42
CA ARG A 62 10.20 9.30 -8.76
C ARG A 62 10.04 8.15 -9.74
#